data_AF-A0A1M6NQI0-F1
#
_entry.id   AF-A0A1M6NQI0-F1
#
_cell.length_a   1.000
_cell.length_b   1.000
_cell.length_c   1.000
_cell.angle_alpha   90.00
_cell.angle_beta   90.00
_cell.angle_gamma   90.00
#
_symmetry.space_group_name_H-M   'P 1'
#
loop_
_entity.id
_entity.type
_entity.pdbx_description
1 polymer ?
#
loop_
_entity_poly.entity_id
_entity_poly.type
_entity_poly.pdbx_seq_one_letter_code
_entity_poly.pdbx_strand_id
1 'polypeptide(L)'
;MPGAGKALGWRLWATLPFLLLPFVPRDLWPDGVGAVLERLWALLPAFWTAGFAWAFARTLRPGREPLIARYIRFDDRRDPAECAGYARGLTLFWAVVLALFAAVEIAAPLAGIDPGLWPESAMLALFLGEHVVRSLLFPAGGIAWPTQTLGAILRAERARHG
;
A
#
# COMPACT_ATOMS: atom_id res chain seq x y z
N MET A 1 -3.60 -0.72 -40.73
CA MET A 1 -3.09 0.04 -39.56
C MET A 1 -1.67 -0.41 -39.19
N PRO A 2 -0.62 0.23 -39.74
CA PRO A 2 0.77 -0.10 -39.45
C PRO A 2 1.34 0.91 -38.43
N GLY A 3 1.40 0.58 -37.14
CA GLY A 3 1.93 1.52 -36.14
C GLY A 3 2.14 0.96 -34.72
N ALA A 4 1.39 -0.07 -34.34
CA ALA A 4 1.43 -0.59 -32.96
C ALA A 4 2.76 -1.31 -32.60
N GLY A 5 3.39 -2.02 -33.55
CA GLY A 5 4.60 -2.82 -33.28
C GLY A 5 5.87 -1.98 -33.05
N LYS A 6 6.02 -0.85 -33.76
CA LYS A 6 7.19 0.04 -33.60
C LYS A 6 7.18 0.78 -32.26
N ALA A 7 5.99 1.17 -31.79
CA ALA A 7 5.82 1.85 -30.51
C ALA A 7 6.11 0.93 -29.30
N LEU A 8 5.77 -0.36 -29.40
CA LEU A 8 6.09 -1.35 -28.35
C LEU A 8 7.59 -1.66 -28.29
N GLY A 9 8.24 -1.81 -29.45
CA GLY A 9 9.69 -2.03 -29.53
C GLY A 9 10.49 -0.87 -28.92
N TRP A 10 10.14 0.38 -29.24
CA TRP A 10 10.80 1.56 -28.66
C TRP A 10 10.66 1.63 -27.13
N ARG A 11 9.48 1.29 -26.58
CA ARG A 11 9.24 1.29 -25.13
C ARG A 11 10.05 0.25 -24.38
N LEU A 12 10.24 -0.94 -24.96
CA LEU A 12 11.08 -1.99 -24.37
C LEU A 12 12.56 -1.60 -24.40
N TRP A 13 13.03 -1.03 -25.52
CA TRP A 13 14.41 -0.53 -25.62
C TRP A 13 14.69 0.66 -24.70
N ALA A 14 13.73 1.55 -24.48
CA ALA A 14 13.88 2.69 -23.57
C ALA A 14 13.85 2.29 -22.08
N THR A 15 13.29 1.13 -21.73
CA THR A 15 13.19 0.65 -20.33
C THR A 15 14.31 -0.31 -19.94
N LEU A 16 14.92 -0.99 -20.91
CA LEU A 16 16.07 -1.90 -20.70
C LEU A 16 17.21 -1.31 -19.85
N PRO A 17 17.66 -0.06 -20.06
CA PRO A 17 18.76 0.53 -19.28
C PRO A 17 18.43 0.65 -17.79
N PHE A 18 17.16 0.91 -17.46
CA PHE A 18 16.70 1.05 -16.08
C PHE A 18 16.56 -0.31 -15.38
N LEU A 19 16.24 -1.37 -16.13
CA LEU A 19 16.19 -2.74 -15.62
C LEU A 19 17.59 -3.34 -15.41
N LEU A 20 18.57 -2.90 -16.19
CA LEU A 20 19.97 -3.33 -16.09
C LEU A 20 20.76 -2.52 -15.04
N LEU A 21 20.24 -1.37 -14.62
CA LEU A 21 20.87 -0.47 -13.64
C LEU A 21 21.33 -1.18 -12.34
N PRO A 22 20.55 -2.12 -11.74
CA PRO A 22 20.98 -2.85 -10.53
C PRO A 22 22.17 -3.78 -10.76
N PHE A 23 22.47 -4.12 -12.01
CA PHE A 23 23.53 -5.04 -12.42
C PHE A 23 24.78 -4.32 -12.94
N VAL A 24 24.76 -3.00 -13.07
CA VAL A 24 25.96 -2.23 -13.44
C VAL A 24 26.89 -2.18 -12.22
N PRO A 25 28.14 -2.66 -12.33
CA PRO A 25 29.12 -2.58 -11.25
C PRO A 25 29.24 -1.14 -10.69
N ARG A 26 29.18 -1.01 -9.37
CA ARG A 26 29.11 0.31 -8.69
C ARG A 26 30.37 1.16 -8.89
N ASP A 27 31.50 0.50 -9.14
CA ASP A 27 32.79 1.11 -9.47
C ASP A 27 32.81 1.81 -10.83
N LEU A 28 31.84 1.50 -11.71
CA LEU A 28 31.68 2.16 -13.01
C LEU A 28 30.76 3.40 -12.94
N TRP A 29 30.18 3.70 -11.78
CA TRP A 29 29.25 4.81 -11.64
C TRP A 29 30.04 6.11 -11.42
N PRO A 30 29.60 7.23 -12.01
CA PRO A 30 30.18 8.53 -11.70
C PRO A 30 30.10 8.83 -10.20
N ASP A 31 31.11 9.54 -9.68
CA ASP A 31 31.16 9.91 -8.27
C ASP A 31 29.84 10.56 -7.81
N GLY A 32 29.30 10.07 -6.69
CA GLY A 32 28.06 10.56 -6.10
C GLY A 32 26.77 9.97 -6.69
N VAL A 33 26.76 9.38 -7.89
CA VAL A 33 25.56 8.75 -8.48
C VAL A 33 25.13 7.53 -7.66
N GLY A 34 26.10 6.75 -7.16
CA GLY A 34 25.89 5.62 -6.25
C GLY A 34 25.07 6.00 -5.04
N ALA A 35 25.56 7.00 -4.31
CA ALA A 35 24.93 7.50 -3.10
C ALA A 35 23.54 8.09 -3.36
N VAL A 36 23.31 8.75 -4.50
CA VAL A 36 21.98 9.29 -4.85
C VAL A 36 20.99 8.17 -5.12
N LEU A 37 21.34 7.17 -5.93
CA LEU A 37 20.43 6.06 -6.24
C LEU A 37 20.18 5.16 -5.02
N GLU A 38 21.18 4.94 -4.16
CA GLU A 38 20.99 4.25 -2.88
C GLU A 38 20.00 4.99 -1.98
N ARG A 39 20.09 6.32 -1.89
CA ARG A 39 19.13 7.14 -1.14
C ARG A 39 17.72 7.09 -1.76
N LEU A 40 17.61 7.19 -3.08
CA LEU A 40 16.32 7.10 -3.76
C LEU A 40 15.67 5.72 -3.56
N TRP A 41 16.47 4.65 -3.62
CA TRP A 41 16.02 3.30 -3.35
C TRP A 41 15.57 3.12 -1.90
N ALA A 42 16.34 3.64 -0.94
CA ALA A 42 16.00 3.62 0.49
C ALA A 42 14.71 4.39 0.81
N LEU A 43 14.38 5.43 0.04
CA LEU A 43 13.15 6.22 0.23
C LEU A 43 11.94 5.64 -0.51
N LEU A 44 12.14 4.65 -1.40
CA LEU A 44 11.04 4.08 -2.17
C LEU A 44 9.92 3.48 -1.30
N PRO A 45 10.20 2.72 -0.21
CA PRO A 45 9.18 2.27 0.73
C PRO A 45 8.39 3.44 1.31
N ALA A 46 9.07 4.48 1.80
CA ALA A 46 8.42 5.66 2.38
C ALA A 46 7.46 6.35 1.40
N PHE A 47 7.86 6.50 0.13
CA PHE A 47 6.98 7.07 -0.89
C PHE A 47 5.73 6.23 -1.12
N TRP A 48 5.87 4.91 -1.15
CA TRP A 48 4.75 3.99 -1.33
C TRP A 48 3.80 4.02 -0.11
N THR A 49 4.36 3.94 1.10
CA THR A 49 3.64 4.04 2.37
C THR A 49 2.88 5.37 2.49
N ALA A 50 3.53 6.49 2.16
CA ALA A 50 2.90 7.81 2.13
C ALA A 50 1.79 7.89 1.07
N GLY A 51 2.01 7.29 -0.10
CA GLY A 51 1.01 7.18 -1.16
C GLY A 51 -0.25 6.46 -0.70
N PHE A 52 -0.10 5.34 0.02
CA PHE A 52 -1.23 4.65 0.63
C PHE A 52 -1.89 5.46 1.74
N ALA A 53 -1.12 6.08 2.64
CA ALA A 53 -1.67 6.94 3.68
C ALA A 53 -2.58 8.03 3.08
N TRP A 54 -2.09 8.69 2.03
CA TRP A 54 -2.85 9.68 1.27
C TRP A 54 -4.09 9.08 0.60
N ALA A 55 -3.97 7.89 0.02
CA ALA A 55 -5.10 7.19 -0.61
C ALA A 55 -6.21 6.82 0.38
N PHE A 56 -5.89 6.48 1.63
CA PHE A 56 -6.87 6.30 2.69
C PHE A 56 -7.45 7.66 3.12
N ALA A 57 -6.60 8.63 3.44
CA ALA A 57 -7.00 9.95 3.94
C ALA A 57 -7.96 10.69 2.99
N ARG A 58 -7.71 10.63 1.67
CA ARG A 58 -8.58 11.29 0.67
C ARG A 58 -10.00 10.73 0.63
N THR A 59 -10.21 9.47 1.07
CA THR A 59 -11.55 8.85 1.14
C THR A 59 -12.33 9.26 2.39
N LEU A 60 -11.67 9.84 3.39
CA LEU A 60 -12.32 10.32 4.61
C LEU A 60 -12.95 11.70 4.44
N ARG A 61 -12.76 12.38 3.30
CA ARG A 61 -13.38 13.68 3.03
C ARG A 61 -14.92 13.59 3.14
N PRO A 62 -15.60 14.64 3.62
CA PRO A 62 -17.06 14.67 3.69
C PRO A 62 -17.69 14.33 2.32
N GLY A 63 -18.78 13.55 2.34
CA GLY A 63 -19.48 13.10 1.14
C GLY A 63 -18.75 12.02 0.32
N ARG A 64 -17.62 11.49 0.80
CA ARG A 64 -16.94 10.34 0.19
C ARG A 64 -17.08 9.08 1.02
N GLU A 65 -17.19 7.96 0.31
CA GLU A 65 -17.18 6.63 0.89
C GLU A 65 -15.75 6.29 1.37
N PRO A 66 -15.56 5.95 2.66
CA PRO A 66 -14.27 5.49 3.18
C PRO A 66 -13.79 4.24 2.43
N LEU A 67 -12.47 4.15 2.20
CA LEU A 67 -11.88 3.06 1.41
C LEU A 67 -12.27 1.67 1.93
N ILE A 68 -12.26 1.48 3.26
CA ILE A 68 -12.62 0.20 3.86
C ILE A 68 -14.11 -0.09 3.74
N ALA A 69 -14.98 0.92 3.87
CA ALA A 69 -16.42 0.76 3.72
C ALA A 69 -16.77 0.20 2.34
N ARG A 70 -16.06 0.70 1.32
CA ARG A 70 -16.18 0.21 -0.06
C ARG A 70 -15.87 -1.28 -0.18
N TYR A 71 -14.89 -1.81 0.55
CA TYR A 71 -14.56 -3.23 0.53
C TYR A 71 -15.54 -4.08 1.33
N ILE A 72 -16.00 -3.59 2.49
CA ILE A 72 -17.00 -4.29 3.32
C ILE A 72 -18.30 -4.56 2.54
N ARG A 73 -18.67 -3.71 1.58
CA ARG A 73 -19.82 -3.97 0.69
C ARG A 73 -19.72 -5.25 -0.14
N PHE A 74 -18.52 -5.78 -0.31
CA PHE A 74 -18.26 -7.04 -0.99
C PHE A 74 -17.92 -8.16 -0.01
N ASP A 75 -18.21 -8.00 1.28
CA ASP A 75 -18.13 -9.05 2.30
C ASP A 75 -19.56 -9.53 2.62
N ASP A 76 -19.94 -10.69 2.08
CA ASP A 76 -21.30 -11.25 2.23
C ASP A 76 -21.65 -11.63 3.67
N ARG A 77 -20.66 -11.65 4.57
CA ARG A 77 -20.85 -12.00 5.98
C ARG A 77 -21.17 -10.80 6.86
N ARG A 78 -21.20 -9.59 6.28
CA ARG A 78 -21.31 -8.34 7.03
C ARG A 78 -22.38 -7.44 6.46
N ASP A 79 -23.16 -6.83 7.34
CA ASP A 79 -24.04 -5.74 6.98
C ASP A 79 -23.21 -4.45 6.82
N PRO A 80 -23.17 -3.85 5.62
CA PRO A 80 -22.45 -2.60 5.39
C PRO A 80 -22.97 -1.44 6.24
N ALA A 81 -24.27 -1.43 6.58
CA ALA A 81 -24.86 -0.36 7.38
C ALA A 81 -24.36 -0.41 8.84
N GLU A 82 -24.33 -1.61 9.43
CA GLU A 82 -23.78 -1.85 10.77
C GLU A 82 -22.29 -1.48 10.85
N CYS A 83 -21.54 -1.78 9.79
CA CYS A 83 -20.11 -1.56 9.75
C CYS A 83 -19.71 -0.11 9.37
N ALA A 84 -20.62 0.78 9.01
CA ALA A 84 -20.28 2.07 8.41
C ALA A 84 -19.37 2.95 9.29
N GLY A 85 -19.71 3.08 10.57
CA GLY A 85 -18.93 3.83 11.55
C GLY A 85 -17.55 3.21 11.79
N TYR A 86 -17.52 1.88 12.00
CA TYR A 86 -16.29 1.11 12.13
C TYR A 86 -15.38 1.28 10.92
N ALA A 87 -15.91 1.14 9.71
CA ALA A 87 -15.15 1.22 8.47
C ALA A 87 -14.52 2.60 8.28
N ARG A 88 -15.24 3.67 8.65
CA ARG A 88 -14.70 5.03 8.64
C ARG A 88 -13.59 5.22 9.68
N GLY A 89 -13.81 4.76 10.92
CA GLY A 89 -12.81 4.81 11.98
C GLY A 89 -11.55 4.02 11.63
N LEU A 90 -11.72 2.83 11.06
CA LEU A 90 -10.62 1.99 10.63
C LEU A 90 -9.87 2.58 9.43
N THR A 91 -10.57 3.25 8.51
CA THR A 91 -9.93 3.98 7.39
C THR A 91 -9.06 5.12 7.93
N LEU A 92 -9.52 5.84 8.96
CA LEU A 92 -8.74 6.88 9.64
C LEU A 92 -7.53 6.29 10.36
N PHE A 93 -7.73 5.21 11.11
CA PHE A 93 -6.66 4.49 11.79
C PHE A 93 -5.53 4.13 10.82
N TRP A 94 -5.84 3.47 9.71
CA TRP A 94 -4.83 3.10 8.72
C TRP A 94 -4.18 4.30 8.04
N ALA A 95 -4.93 5.37 7.77
CA ALA A 95 -4.35 6.59 7.23
C ALA A 95 -3.28 7.18 8.16
N VAL A 96 -3.55 7.21 9.47
CA VAL A 96 -2.62 7.72 10.49
C VAL A 96 -1.44 6.78 10.68
N VAL A 97 -1.68 5.48 10.83
CA VAL A 97 -0.61 4.47 10.98
C VAL A 97 0.34 4.54 9.79
N LEU A 98 -0.17 4.49 8.56
CA LEU A 98 0.68 4.57 7.36
C LEU A 98 1.45 5.89 7.31
N ALA A 99 0.84 7.02 7.68
CA ALA A 99 1.56 8.30 7.73
C ALA A 99 2.71 8.30 8.74
N LEU A 100 2.51 7.69 9.92
CA LEU A 100 3.56 7.55 10.93
C LEU A 100 4.69 6.63 10.46
N PHE A 101 4.36 5.50 9.83
CA PHE A 101 5.36 4.59 9.28
C PHE A 101 6.16 5.24 8.15
N ALA A 102 5.50 5.98 7.24
CA ALA A 102 6.18 6.75 6.22
C ALA A 102 7.15 7.78 6.83
N ALA A 103 6.76 8.44 7.92
CA ALA A 103 7.64 9.37 8.62
C ALA A 103 8.87 8.66 9.23
N VAL A 104 8.69 7.47 9.82
CA VAL A 104 9.79 6.65 10.34
C VAL A 104 10.71 6.18 9.22
N GLU A 105 10.17 5.71 8.10
CA GLU A 105 10.92 5.26 6.92
C GLU A 105 11.74 6.39 6.27
N ILE A 106 11.30 7.65 6.41
CA ILE A 106 12.07 8.83 5.99
C ILE A 106 13.13 9.19 7.05
N ALA A 107 12.76 9.21 8.32
CA ALA A 107 13.61 9.69 9.40
C ALA A 107 14.78 8.74 9.71
N ALA A 108 14.54 7.43 9.70
CA ALA A 108 15.55 6.42 10.02
C ALA A 108 16.82 6.53 9.15
N PRO A 109 16.75 6.54 7.80
CA PRO A 109 17.94 6.69 6.97
C PRO A 109 18.63 8.05 7.13
N LEU A 110 17.87 9.12 7.39
CA LEU A 110 18.45 10.44 7.66
C LEU A 110 19.21 10.48 8.99
N ALA A 111 18.80 9.66 9.96
CA ALA A 111 19.46 9.49 11.25
C ALA A 111 20.55 8.40 11.24
N GLY A 112 20.78 7.71 10.11
CA GLY A 112 21.69 6.58 10.03
C GLY A 112 21.25 5.35 10.83
N ILE A 113 19.94 5.22 11.08
CA ILE A 113 19.32 4.10 11.80
C ILE A 113 18.80 3.09 10.78
N ASP A 114 19.16 1.82 10.97
CA ASP A 114 18.52 0.71 10.26
C ASP A 114 17.31 0.22 11.08
N PRO A 115 16.06 0.40 10.60
CA PRO A 115 14.88 -0.07 11.31
C PRO A 115 14.72 -1.60 11.26
N GLY A 116 15.52 -2.32 10.46
CA GLY A 116 15.41 -3.76 10.26
C GLY A 116 13.99 -4.14 9.80
N LEU A 117 13.48 -5.26 10.32
CA LEU A 117 12.13 -5.77 10.00
C LEU A 117 11.02 -5.22 10.91
N TRP A 118 11.32 -4.21 11.73
CA TRP A 118 10.35 -3.66 12.67
C TRP A 118 9.11 -3.09 11.97
N PRO A 119 9.23 -2.26 10.91
CA PRO A 119 8.09 -1.69 10.23
C PRO A 119 7.12 -2.76 9.69
N GLU A 120 7.66 -3.76 9.00
CA GLU A 120 6.88 -4.84 8.39
C GLU A 120 6.21 -5.71 9.46
N SER A 121 6.96 -6.04 10.53
CA SER A 121 6.44 -6.84 11.64
C SER A 121 5.31 -6.13 12.39
N ALA A 122 5.46 -4.83 12.65
CA ALA A 122 4.43 -4.03 13.30
C ALA A 122 3.20 -3.86 12.41
N MET A 123 3.37 -3.63 11.10
CA MET A 123 2.28 -3.54 10.14
C MET A 123 1.49 -4.86 10.07
N LEU A 124 2.18 -6.00 10.01
CA LEU A 124 1.57 -7.32 10.01
C LEU A 124 0.80 -7.57 11.32
N ALA A 125 1.40 -7.24 12.47
CA ALA A 125 0.75 -7.39 13.77
C ALA A 125 -0.52 -6.55 13.88
N LEU A 126 -0.47 -5.28 13.46
CA LEU A 126 -1.66 -4.40 13.43
C LEU A 126 -2.73 -4.94 12.49
N PHE A 127 -2.34 -5.46 11.33
CA PHE A 127 -3.27 -6.04 10.37
C PHE A 127 -3.96 -7.28 10.93
N LEU A 128 -3.22 -8.20 11.55
CA LEU A 128 -3.81 -9.39 12.18
C LEU A 128 -4.66 -9.04 13.42
N GLY A 129 -4.19 -8.09 14.23
CA GLY A 129 -4.92 -7.60 15.40
C GLY A 129 -6.26 -6.97 15.02
N GLU A 130 -6.31 -6.23 13.92
CA GLU A 130 -7.56 -5.68 13.38
C GLU A 130 -8.58 -6.78 13.04
N HIS A 131 -8.15 -7.94 12.52
CA HIS A 131 -9.06 -9.07 12.23
C HIS A 131 -9.63 -9.70 13.50
N VAL A 132 -8.84 -9.75 14.57
CA VAL A 132 -9.31 -10.16 15.90
C VAL A 132 -10.37 -9.18 16.40
N VAL A 133 -10.07 -7.88 16.38
CA VAL A 133 -11.01 -6.82 16.79
C VAL A 133 -12.31 -6.90 15.99
N ARG A 134 -12.22 -7.05 14.66
CA ARG A 134 -13.38 -7.18 13.77
C ARG A 134 -14.24 -8.39 14.12
N SER A 135 -13.62 -9.52 14.44
CA SER A 135 -14.34 -10.75 14.84
C SER A 135 -15.07 -10.58 16.17
N LEU A 136 -14.51 -9.80 17.10
CA LEU A 136 -15.12 -9.50 18.40
C LEU A 136 -16.25 -8.48 18.28
N LEU A 137 -16.07 -7.42 17.49
CA LEU A 137 -17.07 -6.36 17.31
C LEU A 137 -18.30 -6.83 16.53
N PHE A 138 -18.09 -7.75 15.59
CA PHE A 138 -19.17 -8.27 14.76
C PHE A 138 -19.20 -9.80 14.87
N PRO A 139 -19.78 -10.40 15.91
CA PRO A 139 -19.77 -11.85 16.06
C PRO A 139 -20.66 -12.58 15.03
N ALA A 140 -21.73 -11.94 14.53
CA ALA A 140 -22.74 -12.58 13.66
C ALA A 140 -22.18 -13.11 12.32
N GLY A 141 -21.17 -12.48 11.75
CA GLY A 141 -20.48 -12.91 10.52
C GLY A 141 -19.28 -13.84 10.76
N GLY A 142 -19.07 -14.30 12.00
CA GLY A 142 -18.02 -15.24 12.38
C GLY A 142 -16.61 -14.64 12.35
N ILE A 143 -15.61 -15.53 12.26
CA ILE A 143 -14.20 -15.15 12.29
C ILE A 143 -13.83 -14.41 10.99
N ALA A 144 -13.29 -13.21 11.15
CA ALA A 144 -12.75 -12.39 10.07
C ALA A 144 -11.34 -12.87 9.70
N TRP A 145 -11.19 -13.48 8.53
CA TRP A 145 -9.90 -13.99 8.04
C TRP A 145 -9.27 -13.03 7.02
N PRO A 146 -7.93 -12.91 6.97
CA PRO A 146 -7.25 -12.11 5.95
C PRO A 146 -7.65 -12.45 4.51
N THR A 147 -7.89 -13.74 4.23
CA THR A 147 -8.31 -14.22 2.91
C THR A 147 -9.67 -13.66 2.50
N GLN A 148 -10.57 -13.40 3.45
CA GLN A 148 -11.88 -12.77 3.18
C GLN A 148 -11.69 -11.32 2.78
N THR A 149 -10.86 -10.56 3.51
CA THR A 149 -10.51 -9.17 3.18
C THR A 149 -9.92 -9.09 1.76
N LEU A 150 -8.99 -9.97 1.42
CA LEU A 150 -8.43 -10.05 0.05
C LEU A 150 -9.49 -10.37 -1.00
N GLY A 151 -10.37 -11.34 -0.72
CA GLY A 151 -11.49 -11.68 -1.61
C GLY A 151 -12.43 -10.51 -1.85
N ALA A 152 -12.76 -9.74 -0.80
CA ALA A 152 -13.60 -8.55 -0.90
C ALA A 152 -12.94 -7.44 -1.74
N ILE A 153 -11.63 -7.20 -1.56
CA ILE A 153 -10.85 -6.25 -2.37
C ILE A 153 -10.87 -6.68 -3.84
N LEU A 154 -10.58 -7.95 -4.14
CA LEU A 154 -10.57 -8.45 -5.52
C LEU A 154 -11.94 -8.34 -6.20
N ARG A 155 -13.02 -8.62 -5.46
CA ARG A 155 -14.40 -8.43 -5.96
C ARG A 155 -14.70 -6.96 -6.23
N ALA A 156 -14.29 -6.06 -5.34
CA ALA A 156 -14.47 -4.63 -5.51
C ALA A 156 -13.74 -4.07 -6.74
N GLU A 157 -12.48 -4.48 -6.97
CA GLU A 157 -11.73 -4.02 -8.14
C GLU A 157 -12.27 -4.62 -9.44
N ARG A 158 -12.74 -5.88 -9.45
CA ARG A 158 -13.45 -6.44 -10.62
C ARG A 158 -14.71 -5.66 -10.95
N ALA A 159 -15.52 -5.32 -9.95
CA ALA A 159 -16.75 -4.55 -10.14
C ALA A 159 -16.50 -3.11 -10.65
N ARG A 160 -15.27 -2.61 -10.54
CA ARG A 160 -14.88 -1.27 -11.04
C ARG A 160 -14.44 -1.29 -12.51
N HIS A 161 -14.02 -2.45 -13.02
CA HIS A 161 -13.39 -2.60 -14.34
C HIS A 161 -14.17 -3.50 -15.31
N GLY A 162 -15.20 -4.20 -14.84
CA GLY A 162 -16.20 -4.88 -15.67
C GLY A 162 -17.34 -3.95 -16.03
#